data_AF-A0A957JNM6-F1
#
_entry.id   AF-A0A957JNM6-F1
#
_cell.length_a   1.000
_cell.length_b   1.000
_cell.length_c   1.000
_cell.angle_alpha   90.00
_cell.angle_beta   90.00
_cell.angle_gamma   90.00
#
_symmetry.space_group_name_H-M   'P 1'
#
loop_
_entity.id
_entity.type
_entity.pdbx_description
1 polymer ?
#
loop_
_entity_poly.entity_id
_entity_poly.type
_entity_poly.pdbx_seq_one_letter_code
_entity_poly.pdbx_strand_id
1 'polypeptide(L)'
;MTNLSYRLLMAKKSSTLYPLSALRATVLHVQHLTKPNGAESAPLPDAIVNMVQALGYVQVDTLHVVNRAHDVTLWARFGSYDLDDFHKLIYRDGQRLLYEGWGHAASIIPLQHYRYHRWR
;
A
#
# COMPACT_ATOMS: atom_id res chain seq x y z
N MET A 1 10.23 56.17 -13.98
CA MET A 1 9.43 56.03 -12.75
C MET A 1 8.68 54.70 -12.80
N THR A 2 9.22 53.74 -12.03
CA THR A 2 8.54 52.64 -11.31
C THR A 2 7.71 51.61 -12.09
N ASN A 3 8.43 50.57 -12.56
CA ASN A 3 7.93 49.20 -12.68
C ASN A 3 8.51 48.40 -11.50
N LEU A 4 7.69 47.88 -10.59
CA LEU A 4 7.89 46.51 -10.08
C LEU A 4 6.66 46.00 -9.36
N SER A 5 5.90 45.23 -10.13
CA SER A 5 4.94 44.24 -9.69
C SER A 5 5.60 43.26 -8.72
N TYR A 6 5.39 43.43 -7.42
CA TYR A 6 5.56 42.34 -6.46
C TYR A 6 4.18 41.97 -5.92
N ARG A 7 3.51 41.11 -6.69
CA ARG A 7 2.51 40.18 -6.14
C ARG A 7 3.16 39.50 -4.93
N LEU A 8 2.79 39.96 -3.73
CA LEU A 8 2.86 39.14 -2.52
C LEU A 8 2.02 37.89 -2.82
N LEU A 9 2.67 36.83 -3.30
CA LEU A 9 2.19 35.48 -3.17
C LEU A 9 2.19 35.21 -1.66
N MET A 10 1.08 35.55 -1.01
CA MET A 10 0.82 35.13 0.35
C MET A 10 0.91 33.61 0.37
N ALA A 11 2.01 33.09 0.93
CA ALA A 11 2.13 31.68 1.24
C ALA A 11 0.90 31.32 2.08
N LYS A 12 -0.01 30.52 1.52
CA LYS A 12 -1.24 30.10 2.17
C LYS A 12 -0.84 29.41 3.48
N LYS A 13 -1.04 30.10 4.61
CA LYS A 13 -0.69 29.58 5.93
C LYS A 13 -1.49 28.30 6.12
N SER A 14 -0.80 27.16 6.16
CA SER A 14 -1.46 25.86 6.31
C SER A 14 -2.24 25.85 7.62
N SER A 15 -3.57 25.83 7.53
CA SER A 15 -4.51 25.84 8.65
C SER A 15 -4.73 24.43 9.25
N THR A 16 -3.75 23.54 9.10
CA THR A 16 -3.83 22.17 9.61
C THR A 16 -3.59 22.17 11.12
N LEU A 17 -4.49 21.51 11.86
CA LEU A 17 -4.39 21.32 13.32
C LEU A 17 -3.10 20.62 13.74
N TYR A 18 -2.53 19.79 12.86
CA TYR A 18 -1.31 19.03 13.10
C TYR A 18 -0.13 19.54 12.25
N PRO A 19 1.11 19.50 12.77
CA PRO A 19 2.31 19.76 11.99
C PRO A 19 2.47 18.78 10.82
N LEU A 20 3.03 19.25 9.69
CA LEU A 20 3.26 18.42 8.51
C LEU A 20 4.16 17.20 8.80
N SER A 21 5.15 17.34 9.68
CA SER A 21 6.01 16.24 10.11
C SER A 21 5.23 15.14 10.81
N ALA A 22 4.27 15.51 11.69
CA ALA A 22 3.42 14.57 12.37
C ALA A 22 2.52 13.81 11.38
N LEU A 23 1.89 14.52 10.44
CA LEU A 23 1.07 13.88 9.40
C LEU A 23 1.87 12.90 8.53
N ARG A 24 3.10 13.27 8.13
CA ARG A 24 3.99 12.37 7.38
C ARG A 24 4.36 11.12 8.18
N ALA A 25 4.73 11.29 9.45
CA ALA A 25 5.05 10.17 10.33
C ALA A 25 3.84 9.24 10.50
N THR A 26 2.64 9.80 10.70
CA THR A 26 1.40 9.03 10.77
C THR A 26 1.13 8.25 9.49
N VAL A 27 1.26 8.89 8.32
CA VAL A 27 1.07 8.21 7.03
C VAL A 27 2.05 7.05 6.87
N LEU A 28 3.33 7.25 7.16
CA LEU A 28 4.32 6.17 7.09
C LEU A 28 3.99 5.05 8.08
N HIS A 29 3.52 5.38 9.28
CA HIS A 29 3.16 4.41 10.30
C HIS A 29 1.98 3.54 9.87
N VAL A 30 0.87 4.16 9.42
CA VAL A 30 -0.32 3.42 8.98
C VAL A 30 -0.11 2.68 7.65
N GLN A 31 0.89 3.07 6.87
CA GLN A 31 1.31 2.35 5.66
C GLN A 31 2.32 1.22 5.96
N HIS A 32 2.66 1.02 7.24
CA HIS A 32 3.63 0.03 7.72
C HIS A 32 5.05 0.23 7.16
N LEU A 33 5.46 1.50 6.99
CA LEU A 33 6.75 1.90 6.42
C LEU A 33 7.72 2.53 7.44
N THR A 34 7.41 2.46 8.74
CA THR A 34 8.30 2.96 9.80
C THR A 34 9.32 1.94 10.28
N LYS A 35 9.15 0.66 9.93
CA LYS A 35 10.09 -0.40 10.27
C LYS A 35 11.12 -0.55 9.14
N PRO A 36 12.42 -0.69 9.44
CA PRO A 36 13.41 -1.02 8.42
C PRO A 36 13.13 -2.38 7.78
N ASN A 37 13.36 -2.49 6.47
CA ASN A 37 13.25 -3.77 5.76
C ASN A 37 14.22 -4.80 6.34
N GLY A 38 13.75 -6.03 6.57
CA GLY A 38 14.56 -7.12 7.11
C GLY A 38 14.91 -7.01 8.59
N ALA A 39 14.27 -6.09 9.34
CA ALA A 39 14.39 -6.03 10.79
C ALA A 39 13.74 -7.25 11.49
N GLU A 40 12.84 -7.94 10.80
CA GLU A 40 12.13 -9.13 11.28
C GLU A 40 12.41 -10.32 10.35
N SER A 41 12.17 -11.53 10.84
CA SER A 41 12.20 -12.75 10.03
C SER A 41 11.15 -12.71 8.91
N ALA A 42 11.34 -13.56 7.90
CA ALA A 42 10.36 -13.70 6.82
C ALA A 42 8.95 -13.96 7.39
N PRO A 43 7.91 -13.29 6.86
CA PRO A 43 6.55 -13.41 7.39
C PRO A 43 5.98 -14.79 7.11
N LEU A 44 5.17 -15.28 8.04
CA LEU A 44 4.25 -16.40 7.77
C LEU A 44 3.11 -15.94 6.85
N PRO A 45 2.42 -16.87 6.15
CA PRO A 45 1.32 -16.53 5.24
C PRO A 45 0.25 -15.62 5.85
N ASP A 46 -0.14 -15.84 7.12
CA ASP A 46 -1.14 -15.02 7.80
C ASP A 46 -0.70 -13.56 7.95
N ALA A 47 0.59 -13.30 8.14
CA ALA A 47 1.11 -11.94 8.22
C ALA A 47 1.00 -11.22 6.86
N ILE A 48 1.19 -11.94 5.74
CA ILE A 48 0.97 -11.39 4.39
C ILE A 48 -0.49 -10.98 4.21
N VAL A 49 -1.44 -11.84 4.61
CA VAL A 49 -2.88 -11.51 4.56
C VAL A 49 -3.19 -10.29 5.41
N ASN A 50 -2.69 -10.24 6.65
CA ASN A 50 -2.90 -9.12 7.56
C ASN A 50 -2.35 -7.80 6.99
N MET A 51 -1.22 -7.84 6.30
CA MET A 51 -0.66 -6.65 5.64
C MET A 51 -1.56 -6.17 4.51
N VAL A 52 -2.03 -7.07 3.64
CA VAL A 52 -2.96 -6.69 2.56
C VAL A 52 -4.28 -6.15 3.13
N GLN A 53 -4.76 -6.68 4.25
CA GLN A 53 -5.92 -6.15 4.96
C GLN A 53 -5.67 -4.76 5.54
N ALA A 54 -4.51 -4.52 6.16
CA ALA A 54 -4.16 -3.22 6.72
C ALA A 54 -4.01 -2.13 5.63
N LEU A 55 -3.48 -2.50 4.46
CA LEU A 55 -3.42 -1.62 3.29
C LEU A 55 -4.78 -1.47 2.59
N GLY A 56 -5.76 -2.34 2.90
CA GLY A 56 -7.07 -2.43 2.25
C GLY A 56 -7.05 -3.22 0.94
N TYR A 57 -6.03 -2.99 0.10
CA TYR A 57 -5.71 -3.76 -1.10
C TYR A 57 -4.29 -3.42 -1.57
N VAL A 58 -3.76 -4.21 -2.51
CA VAL A 58 -2.49 -3.91 -3.21
C VAL A 58 -2.75 -3.87 -4.71
N GLN A 59 -2.34 -2.79 -5.38
CA GLN A 59 -2.59 -2.64 -6.81
C GLN A 59 -1.74 -3.61 -7.64
N VAL A 60 -2.37 -4.22 -8.65
CA VAL A 60 -1.71 -5.02 -9.69
C VAL A 60 -1.31 -4.10 -10.83
N ASP A 61 -0.11 -4.32 -11.35
CA ASP A 61 0.40 -3.66 -12.55
C ASP A 61 0.90 -4.71 -13.54
N THR A 62 0.77 -4.41 -14.83
CA THR A 62 1.24 -5.24 -15.94
C THR A 62 2.72 -5.02 -16.25
N LEU A 63 3.29 -3.89 -15.83
CA LEU A 63 4.72 -3.60 -16.00
C LEU A 63 5.57 -4.30 -14.94
N HIS A 64 6.67 -4.93 -15.38
CA HIS A 64 7.62 -5.61 -14.51
C HIS A 64 9.06 -5.47 -15.05
N VAL A 65 9.79 -4.45 -14.60
CA VAL A 65 11.23 -4.32 -14.92
C VAL A 65 12.10 -5.06 -13.90
N VAL A 66 11.69 -5.05 -12.63
CA VAL A 66 12.38 -5.75 -11.53
C VAL A 66 11.49 -6.86 -10.99
N ASN A 67 10.28 -6.48 -10.56
CA ASN A 67 9.19 -7.39 -10.25
C ASN A 67 7.86 -6.64 -10.42
N ARG A 68 6.72 -7.30 -10.20
CA ARG A 68 5.40 -6.65 -10.25
C ARG A 68 5.20 -5.69 -9.07
N ALA A 69 4.40 -4.65 -9.28
CA ALA A 69 4.19 -3.59 -8.29
C ALA A 69 3.71 -4.11 -6.93
N HIS A 70 2.83 -5.12 -6.91
CA HIS A 70 2.34 -5.72 -5.68
C HIS A 70 3.42 -6.45 -4.89
N ASP A 71 4.36 -7.11 -5.58
CA ASP A 71 5.46 -7.80 -4.91
C ASP A 71 6.43 -6.82 -4.28
N VAL A 72 6.78 -5.76 -5.04
CA VAL A 72 7.64 -4.67 -4.53
C VAL A 72 6.97 -3.97 -3.35
N THR A 73 5.64 -3.80 -3.40
CA THR A 73 4.88 -3.20 -2.31
C THR A 73 5.00 -4.01 -1.03
N LEU A 74 4.81 -5.32 -1.07
CA LEU A 74 4.94 -6.19 0.11
C LEU A 74 6.39 -6.30 0.59
N TRP A 75 7.34 -6.41 -0.34
CA TRP A 75 8.78 -6.40 -0.02
C TRP A 75 9.19 -5.13 0.72
N ALA A 76 8.63 -3.97 0.37
CA ALA A 76 8.90 -2.71 1.07
C ALA A 76 8.36 -2.65 2.52
N ARG A 77 7.57 -3.62 2.98
CA ARG A 77 7.10 -3.72 4.37
C ARG A 77 7.78 -4.86 5.14
N PHE A 78 8.02 -5.99 4.47
CA PHE A 78 8.57 -7.19 5.10
C PHE A 78 10.07 -7.37 4.88
N GLY A 79 10.65 -6.75 3.85
CA GLY A 79 11.88 -7.22 3.26
C GLY A 79 11.64 -8.56 2.56
N SER A 80 12.50 -9.55 2.80
CA SER A 80 12.36 -10.88 2.20
C SER A 80 11.11 -11.60 2.70
N TYR A 81 10.29 -12.09 1.78
CA TYR A 81 9.16 -12.97 2.04
C TYR A 81 9.07 -14.01 0.92
N ASP A 82 8.36 -15.11 1.16
CA ASP A 82 8.16 -16.14 0.14
C ASP A 82 7.04 -15.73 -0.82
N LEU A 83 7.40 -15.54 -2.10
CA LEU A 83 6.47 -15.22 -3.17
C LEU A 83 5.47 -16.35 -3.42
N ASP A 84 5.89 -17.61 -3.23
CA ASP A 84 5.02 -18.77 -3.40
C ASP A 84 3.93 -18.79 -2.33
N ASP A 85 4.24 -18.39 -1.09
CA ASP A 85 3.23 -18.24 -0.05
C ASP A 85 2.21 -17.15 -0.40
N PHE A 86 2.67 -16.02 -0.95
CA PHE A 86 1.75 -14.99 -1.43
C PHE A 86 0.87 -15.48 -2.60
N HIS A 87 1.45 -16.19 -3.57
CA HIS A 87 0.69 -16.73 -4.69
C HIS A 87 -0.31 -17.81 -4.27
N LYS A 88 0.03 -18.68 -3.31
CA LYS A 88 -0.92 -19.65 -2.74
C LYS A 88 -2.13 -18.96 -2.14
N LEU A 89 -1.92 -17.87 -1.40
CA LEU A 89 -2.99 -17.08 -0.79
C LEU A 89 -3.93 -16.45 -1.83
N ILE A 90 -3.49 -16.26 -3.08
CA ILE A 90 -4.29 -15.67 -4.16
C ILE A 90 -4.96 -16.75 -5.02
N TYR A 91 -4.22 -17.80 -5.39
CA TYR A 91 -4.63 -18.72 -6.48
C TYR A 91 -4.84 -20.18 -6.05
N ARG A 92 -4.30 -20.63 -4.91
CA ARG A 92 -4.36 -22.05 -4.54
C ARG A 92 -5.65 -22.39 -3.81
N ASP A 93 -6.48 -23.18 -4.45
CA ASP A 93 -7.75 -23.67 -3.88
C ASP A 93 -7.55 -24.29 -2.49
N GLY A 94 -8.50 -24.00 -1.59
CA GLY A 94 -8.43 -24.39 -0.17
C GLY A 94 -7.47 -23.55 0.69
N GLN A 95 -6.64 -22.69 0.09
CA GLN A 95 -5.72 -21.77 0.79
C GLN A 95 -5.97 -20.29 0.47
N ARG A 96 -6.90 -20.00 -0.46
CA ARG A 96 -7.19 -18.63 -0.89
C ARG A 96 -7.75 -17.80 0.26
N LEU A 97 -7.02 -16.76 0.62
CA LEU A 97 -7.47 -15.71 1.55
C LEU A 97 -7.46 -14.33 0.88
N LEU A 98 -6.89 -14.24 -0.32
CA LEU A 98 -6.83 -13.08 -1.18
C LEU A 98 -7.38 -13.44 -2.57
N TYR A 99 -7.77 -12.44 -3.35
CA TYR A 99 -8.19 -12.63 -4.74
C TYR A 99 -7.81 -11.43 -5.60
N GLU A 100 -7.64 -11.68 -6.89
CA GLU A 100 -7.58 -10.61 -7.89
C GLU A 100 -8.97 -10.09 -8.21
N GLY A 101 -9.16 -8.78 -8.08
CA GLY A 101 -10.43 -8.14 -8.37
C GLY A 101 -10.27 -6.69 -8.81
N TRP A 102 -11.40 -6.08 -9.15
CA TRP A 102 -11.44 -4.67 -9.50
C TRP A 102 -11.80 -3.82 -8.27
N GLY A 103 -10.84 -3.01 -7.82
CA GLY A 103 -11.06 -1.92 -6.89
C GLY A 103 -11.17 -0.60 -7.65
N HIS A 104 -10.37 0.40 -7.26
CA HIS A 104 -10.13 1.56 -8.13
C HIS A 104 -9.43 1.17 -9.45
N ALA A 105 -8.56 0.14 -9.37
CA ALA A 105 -7.88 -0.51 -10.48
C ALA A 105 -7.81 -2.04 -10.20
N ALA A 106 -7.14 -2.80 -11.07
CA ALA A 106 -6.80 -4.19 -10.79
C ALA A 106 -6.00 -4.28 -9.48
N SER A 107 -6.44 -5.12 -8.54
CA SER A 107 -5.86 -5.22 -7.21
C SER A 107 -5.92 -6.63 -6.65
N ILE A 108 -4.98 -6.94 -5.76
CA ILE A 108 -5.06 -8.05 -4.80
C ILE A 108 -5.85 -7.56 -3.58
N ILE A 109 -6.96 -8.23 -3.29
CA ILE A 109 -7.96 -7.81 -2.30
C ILE A 109 -8.18 -8.95 -1.28
N PRO A 110 -8.38 -8.66 0.02
CA PRO A 110 -8.79 -9.66 0.99
C PRO A 110 -10.10 -10.35 0.59
N LEU A 111 -10.16 -11.68 0.63
CA LEU A 111 -11.34 -12.45 0.24
C LEU A 111 -12.58 -12.09 1.06
N GLN A 112 -12.41 -11.69 2.32
CA GLN A 112 -13.48 -11.17 3.18
C GLN A 112 -14.18 -9.92 2.61
N HIS A 113 -13.51 -9.16 1.74
CA HIS A 113 -14.09 -7.98 1.08
C HIS A 113 -14.88 -8.33 -0.19
N TYR A 114 -14.86 -9.59 -0.65
CA TYR A 114 -15.51 -10.01 -1.90
C TYR A 114 -16.97 -9.57 -1.99
N ARG A 115 -17.72 -9.58 -0.87
CA ARG A 115 -19.12 -9.15 -0.80
C ARG A 115 -19.36 -7.68 -1.19
N TYR A 116 -18.34 -6.82 -1.09
CA TYR A 116 -18.42 -5.40 -1.43
C TYR A 116 -18.06 -5.11 -2.88
N HIS A 117 -17.35 -6.04 -3.55
CA HIS A 117 -16.88 -5.90 -4.93
C HIS A 117 -17.72 -6.71 -5.93
N ARG A 118 -18.72 -7.45 -5.45
CA ARG A 118 -19.71 -8.09 -6.30
C ARG A 118 -20.54 -7.00 -6.98
N TRP A 119 -20.42 -6.90 -8.29
CA TRP A 119 -21.34 -6.14 -9.12
C TRP A 119 -22.78 -6.65 -8.89
N ARG A 120 -23.69 -5.70 -8.68
CA ARG A 120 -25.11 -5.86 -9.05
C ARG A 120 -25.27 -5.29 -10.45
#